data_AF-A0A9W8B4J7-F1
#
_entry.id   AF-A0A9W8B4J7-F1
#
_cell.length_a   1.000
_cell.length_b   1.000
_cell.length_c   1.000
_cell.angle_alpha   90.00
_cell.angle_beta   90.00
_cell.angle_gamma   90.00
#
_symmetry.space_group_name_H-M   'P 1'
#
loop_
_entity.id
_entity.type
_entity.pdbx_description
1 polymer ?
#
loop_
_entity_poly.entity_id
_entity_poly.type
_entity_poly.pdbx_seq_one_letter_code
_entity_poly.pdbx_strand_id
1 'polypeptide(L)'
;MDDFKVTRSFISQSEIDERRAQRQQEWEKARQEGKEVPPHPDDHDSRTLYERLLEQKQKKDDEYREATRFANLVPKLNEDEYDFLHKLDTHQQLLEKEKRQHEQVELERFRR
;
A
#
# COMPACT_ATOMS: atom_id res chain seq x y z
N MET A 1 7.97 -0.02 -29.57
CA MET A 1 7.52 -1.40 -29.31
C MET A 1 8.54 -2.28 -30.00
N ASP A 2 9.45 -2.87 -29.23
CA ASP A 2 10.44 -3.79 -29.79
C ASP A 2 9.76 -5.14 -30.05
N ASP A 3 9.74 -5.54 -31.33
CA ASP A 3 9.24 -6.82 -31.77
C ASP A 3 10.11 -7.95 -31.20
N PHE A 4 9.58 -8.67 -30.21
CA PHE A 4 10.15 -9.94 -29.75
C PHE A 4 10.00 -11.01 -30.84
N LYS A 5 10.92 -10.99 -31.81
CA LYS A 5 11.04 -12.03 -32.84
C LYS A 5 11.58 -13.30 -32.19
N VAL A 6 10.70 -14.17 -31.72
CA VAL A 6 11.07 -15.51 -31.25
C VAL A 6 11.48 -16.35 -32.46
N THR A 7 12.79 -16.43 -32.71
CA THR A 7 13.37 -17.40 -33.63
C THR A 7 13.24 -18.79 -33.00
N ARG A 8 12.57 -19.73 -33.68
CA ARG A 8 12.54 -21.14 -33.26
C ARG A 8 13.91 -21.77 -33.51
N SER A 9 14.84 -21.62 -32.57
CA SER A 9 16.05 -22.43 -32.50
C SER A 9 15.76 -23.68 -31.68
N PHE A 10 15.72 -24.85 -32.33
CA PHE A 10 15.68 -26.13 -31.64
C PHE A 10 17.09 -26.41 -31.09
N ILE A 11 17.18 -26.67 -29.79
CA ILE A 11 18.43 -26.98 -29.09
C ILE A 11 18.38 -28.47 -28.75
N SER A 12 19.46 -29.20 -29.02
CA SER A 12 19.55 -30.62 -28.68
C SER A 12 19.71 -30.83 -27.16
N GLN A 13 19.21 -31.95 -26.63
CA GLN A 13 19.34 -32.27 -25.20
C GLN A 13 20.82 -32.31 -24.76
N SER A 14 21.70 -32.84 -25.60
CA SER A 14 23.15 -32.87 -25.38
C SER A 14 23.74 -31.48 -25.20
N GLU A 15 23.35 -30.51 -26.03
CA GLU A 15 23.83 -29.13 -25.91
C GLU A 15 23.38 -28.47 -24.59
N ILE A 16 22.21 -28.86 -24.07
CA ILE A 16 21.71 -28.34 -22.78
C ILE A 16 22.55 -28.92 -21.63
N ASP A 17 22.86 -30.21 -21.68
CA ASP A 17 23.62 -30.91 -20.64
C ASP A 17 25.07 -30.43 -20.61
N GLU A 18 25.70 -30.21 -21.78
CA GLU A 18 27.02 -29.59 -21.90
C GLU A 18 27.05 -28.17 -21.33
N ARG A 19 26.03 -27.35 -21.63
CA ARG A 19 25.92 -25.98 -21.08
C ARG A 19 25.76 -25.97 -19.56
N ARG A 20 25.05 -26.96 -18.99
CA ARG A 20 24.95 -27.12 -17.51
C ARG A 20 26.29 -27.53 -16.92
N ALA A 21 27.00 -28.47 -17.54
CA ALA A 21 28.30 -28.94 -17.07
C ALA A 21 29.34 -27.81 -17.07
N GLN A 22 29.42 -27.02 -18.15
CA GLN A 22 30.32 -25.85 -18.23
C GLN A 22 30.01 -24.83 -17.12
N ARG A 23 28.73 -24.51 -16.90
CA ARG A 23 28.30 -23.58 -15.84
C ARG A 23 28.68 -24.09 -14.44
N GLN A 24 28.53 -25.39 -14.20
CA GLN A 24 28.89 -26.01 -12.93
C GLN A 24 30.40 -25.89 -12.67
N GLN A 25 31.23 -26.13 -13.70
CA GLN A 25 32.68 -25.97 -13.61
C GLN A 25 33.08 -24.51 -13.34
N GLU A 26 32.43 -23.55 -14.01
CA GLU A 26 32.65 -22.11 -13.78
C GLU A 26 32.32 -21.71 -12.34
N TRP A 27 31.25 -22.25 -11.77
CA TRP A 27 30.89 -22.03 -10.37
C TRP A 27 31.84 -22.69 -9.39
N GLU A 28 32.30 -23.91 -9.66
CA GLU A 28 33.31 -24.57 -8.84
C GLU A 28 34.61 -23.78 -8.82
N LYS A 29 35.03 -23.27 -9.98
CA LYS A 29 36.17 -22.36 -10.09
C LYS A 29 35.93 -21.06 -9.32
N ALA A 30 34.76 -20.43 -9.46
CA ALA A 30 34.42 -19.21 -8.72
C ALA A 30 34.40 -19.43 -7.19
N ARG A 31 33.92 -20.59 -6.72
CA ARG A 31 33.99 -21.00 -5.30
C ARG A 31 35.44 -21.20 -4.82
N GLN A 32 36.30 -21.83 -5.63
CA GLN A 32 37.72 -22.00 -5.30
C GLN A 32 38.45 -20.65 -5.23
N GLU A 33 38.07 -19.70 -6.08
CA GLU A 33 38.62 -18.34 -6.11
C GLU A 33 38.01 -17.40 -5.05
N GLY A 34 37.07 -17.89 -4.22
CA GLY A 34 36.43 -17.11 -3.16
C GLY A 34 35.49 -16.00 -3.64
N LYS A 35 35.02 -16.06 -4.89
CA LYS A 35 34.08 -15.10 -5.48
C LYS A 35 32.64 -15.47 -5.12
N GLU A 36 31.78 -14.48 -4.92
CA GLU A 36 30.34 -14.71 -4.78
C GLU A 36 29.80 -15.38 -6.06
N VAL A 37 29.19 -16.55 -5.88
CA VAL A 37 28.61 -17.32 -6.96
C VAL A 37 27.12 -16.98 -7.07
N PRO A 38 26.59 -16.75 -8.29
CA PRO A 38 25.17 -16.53 -8.48
C PRO A 38 24.34 -17.69 -7.89
N PRO A 39 23.18 -17.40 -7.27
CA PRO A 39 22.30 -18.44 -6.77
C PRO A 39 21.92 -19.44 -7.88
N HIS A 40 21.75 -20.69 -7.49
CA HIS A 40 21.48 -21.78 -8.41
C HIS A 40 20.15 -21.51 -9.17
N PRO A 41 20.12 -21.62 -10.52
CA PRO A 41 18.91 -21.40 -11.32
C PRO A 41 17.78 -22.38 -11.01
N ASP A 42 18.11 -23.52 -10.39
CA ASP A 42 17.14 -24.58 -10.09
C ASP A 42 16.44 -24.42 -8.72
N ASP A 43 16.62 -23.28 -8.02
CA ASP A 43 15.68 -22.86 -6.97
C ASP A 43 14.36 -22.39 -7.61
N HIS A 44 13.75 -23.29 -8.38
CA HIS A 44 12.45 -23.08 -8.95
C HIS A 44 11.44 -23.13 -7.82
N ASP A 45 10.91 -21.97 -7.46
CA ASP A 45 9.86 -21.88 -6.45
C ASP A 45 8.73 -22.86 -6.83
N SER A 46 8.43 -23.80 -5.93
CA SER A 46 7.47 -24.88 -6.16
C SER A 46 6.03 -24.37 -6.15
N ARG A 47 5.81 -23.12 -5.73
CA ARG A 47 4.49 -22.48 -5.72
C ARG A 47 4.02 -22.20 -7.13
N THR A 48 2.72 -22.36 -7.31
CA THR A 48 2.03 -22.01 -8.55
C THR A 48 2.12 -20.50 -8.78
N LEU A 49 1.99 -20.08 -10.05
CA LEU A 49 1.95 -18.65 -10.40
C LEU A 49 0.84 -17.91 -9.63
N TYR A 50 -0.30 -18.58 -9.40
CA TYR A 50 -1.41 -18.03 -8.63
C TYR A 50 -1.02 -17.71 -7.19
N GLU A 51 -0.36 -18.64 -6.49
CA GLU A 51 0.06 -18.43 -5.10
C GLU A 51 1.04 -17.25 -4.97
N ARG A 52 1.99 -17.13 -5.91
CA ARG A 52 2.93 -15.99 -5.93
C ARG A 52 2.22 -14.66 -6.16
N LEU A 53 1.26 -14.61 -7.08
CA LEU A 53 0.49 -13.40 -7.36
C LEU A 53 -0.43 -13.03 -6.19
N LEU A 54 -1.01 -14.03 -5.53
CA LEU A 54 -1.85 -13.83 -4.36
C LEU A 54 -1.06 -13.24 -3.20
N GLU A 55 0.13 -13.77 -2.91
CA GLU A 55 1.03 -13.23 -1.89
C GLU A 55 1.42 -11.78 -2.20
N GLN A 56 1.80 -11.48 -3.45
CA GLN A 56 2.13 -10.11 -3.85
C GLN A 56 0.95 -9.15 -3.69
N LYS A 57 -0.27 -9.61 -4.00
CA LYS A 57 -1.48 -8.83 -3.80
C LYS A 57 -1.74 -8.59 -2.31
N GLN A 58 -1.72 -9.65 -1.50
CA GLN A 58 -1.95 -9.56 -0.05
C GLN A 58 -0.94 -8.63 0.60
N LYS A 59 0.34 -8.75 0.25
CA LYS A 59 1.39 -7.86 0.73
C LYS A 59 1.09 -6.39 0.43
N LYS A 60 0.70 -6.07 -0.80
CA LYS A 60 0.31 -4.70 -1.18
C LYS A 60 -0.94 -4.22 -0.44
N ASP A 61 -1.94 -5.08 -0.31
CA ASP A 61 -3.20 -4.77 0.38
C ASP A 61 -2.94 -4.49 1.87
N ASP A 62 -2.07 -5.27 2.51
CA ASP A 62 -1.71 -5.10 3.92
C ASP A 62 -0.84 -3.86 4.13
N GLU A 63 0.17 -3.62 3.28
CA GLU A 63 0.96 -2.37 3.29
C GLU A 63 0.06 -1.14 3.13
N TYR A 64 -0.91 -1.19 2.20
CA TYR A 64 -1.88 -0.12 2.00
C TYR A 64 -2.78 0.09 3.21
N ARG A 65 -3.29 -1.00 3.81
CA ARG A 65 -4.11 -0.95 5.03
C ARG A 65 -3.34 -0.37 6.20
N GLU A 66 -2.08 -0.75 6.39
CA GLU A 66 -1.23 -0.19 7.46
C GLU A 66 -0.95 1.29 7.24
N ALA A 67 -0.57 1.67 6.02
CA ALA A 67 -0.31 3.07 5.66
C ALA A 67 -1.56 3.96 5.81
N THR A 68 -2.73 3.44 5.47
CA THR A 68 -4.01 4.17 5.57
C THR A 68 -4.72 3.99 6.90
N ARG A 69 -4.23 3.11 7.80
CA ARG A 69 -4.88 2.77 9.07
C ARG A 69 -5.21 4.00 9.90
N PHE A 70 -4.24 4.89 10.07
CA PHE A 70 -4.40 6.11 10.85
C PHE A 70 -5.16 7.20 10.09
N ALA A 71 -5.06 7.22 8.77
CA ALA A 71 -5.80 8.16 7.93
C ALA A 71 -7.32 7.87 7.95
N ASN A 72 -7.71 6.61 8.07
CA ASN A 72 -9.12 6.18 8.11
C ASN A 72 -9.74 6.28 9.53
N LEU A 73 -8.93 6.34 10.58
CA LEU A 73 -9.41 6.46 11.96
C LEU A 73 -9.92 7.86 12.30
N VAL A 74 -9.40 8.89 11.62
CA VAL A 74 -9.83 10.28 11.78
C VAL A 74 -10.49 10.70 10.46
N PRO A 75 -11.84 10.70 10.39
CA PRO A 75 -12.55 11.23 9.24
C PRO A 75 -12.08 12.66 9.01
N LYS A 76 -11.51 12.92 7.84
CA LYS A 76 -11.19 14.28 7.42
C LYS A 76 -12.51 14.93 7.02
N LEU A 77 -12.91 15.97 7.76
CA LEU A 77 -14.03 16.79 7.37
C LEU A 77 -13.72 17.47 6.05
N ASN A 78 -14.67 17.41 5.13
CA ASN A 78 -14.59 18.14 3.86
C ASN A 78 -14.87 19.64 4.13
N GLU A 79 -14.46 20.53 3.21
CA GLU A 79 -14.65 21.99 3.37
C GLU A 79 -16.14 22.35 3.57
N ASP A 80 -17.03 21.73 2.80
CA ASP A 80 -18.48 21.92 2.93
C ASP A 80 -19.03 21.44 4.29
N GLU A 81 -18.50 20.34 4.82
CA GLU A 81 -18.90 19.79 6.12
C GLU A 81 -18.43 20.69 7.26
N TYR A 82 -17.22 21.24 7.16
CA TYR A 82 -16.69 22.22 8.10
C TYR A 82 -17.56 23.47 8.13
N ASP A 83 -17.90 24.03 6.97
CA ASP A 83 -18.75 25.21 6.85
C ASP A 83 -20.15 24.98 7.42
N PHE A 84 -20.71 23.79 7.19
CA PHE A 84 -22.00 23.39 7.75
C PHE A 84 -21.95 23.35 9.28
N LEU A 85 -20.95 22.69 9.87
CA LEU A 85 -20.79 22.61 11.32
C LEU A 85 -20.55 24.00 11.93
N HIS A 86 -19.80 24.87 11.26
CA HIS A 86 -19.58 26.23 11.73
C HIS A 86 -20.86 27.08 11.71
N LYS A 87 -21.68 26.97 10.66
CA LYS A 87 -23.00 27.64 10.59
C LYS A 87 -23.95 27.16 11.69
N LEU A 88 -23.94 25.86 12.00
CA LEU A 88 -24.75 25.32 13.10
C LEU A 88 -24.28 25.83 14.46
N ASP A 89 -22.98 25.81 14.72
CA ASP A 89 -22.39 26.29 15.98
C ASP A 89 -22.70 27.79 16.20
N THR A 90 -22.45 28.61 15.19
CA THR A 90 -22.79 30.05 15.25
C THR A 90 -24.29 30.29 15.48
N HIS A 91 -25.16 29.53 14.82
CA HIS A 91 -26.60 29.61 15.04
C HIS A 91 -26.99 29.22 16.47
N GLN A 92 -26.42 28.14 17.01
CA GLN A 92 -26.67 27.72 18.38
C GLN A 92 -26.22 28.77 19.40
N GLN A 93 -25.03 29.34 19.22
CA GLN A 93 -24.52 30.40 20.09
C GLN A 93 -25.40 31.65 20.06
N LEU A 94 -25.97 32.02 18.91
CA LEU A 94 -26.91 33.13 18.79
C LEU A 94 -28.19 32.86 19.59
N LEU A 95 -28.79 31.69 19.43
CA LEU A 95 -29.99 31.31 20.16
C LEU A 95 -29.75 31.28 21.69
N GLU A 96 -28.62 30.73 22.13
CA GLU A 96 -28.26 30.71 23.54
C GLU A 96 -28.03 32.12 24.10
N LYS A 97 -27.47 33.03 23.29
CA LYS A 97 -27.28 34.43 23.65
C LYS A 97 -28.61 35.17 23.77
N GLU A 98 -29.52 35.02 22.81
CA GLU A 98 -30.86 35.61 22.84
C GLU A 98 -31.64 35.11 24.05
N LYS A 99 -31.62 33.80 24.31
CA LYS A 99 -32.27 33.21 25.48
C LYS A 99 -31.74 33.80 26.78
N ARG A 100 -30.41 33.92 26.91
CA ARG A 100 -29.76 34.50 28.09
C ARG A 100 -30.10 35.97 28.29
N GLN A 101 -30.19 36.74 27.21
CA GLN A 101 -30.62 38.14 27.25
C GLN A 101 -32.08 38.26 27.70
N HIS A 102 -32.97 37.43 27.16
CA HIS A 102 -34.37 37.40 27.55
C HIS A 102 -34.54 37.02 29.03
N GLU A 103 -33.84 35.97 29.48
CA GLU A 103 -33.83 35.56 30.89
C GLU A 103 -33.33 36.69 31.81
N GLN A 104 -32.28 37.43 31.42
CA GLN A 104 -31.79 38.57 32.20
C GLN A 104 -32.81 39.69 32.32
N VAL A 105 -33.48 40.06 31.22
CA VAL A 105 -34.51 41.10 31.22
C VAL A 105 -35.68 40.71 32.13
N GLU A 106 -36.14 39.46 32.06
CA GLU A 106 -37.24 38.99 32.92
C GLU A 106 -36.84 38.90 34.39
N LEU A 107 -35.59 38.51 34.71
CA LEU A 107 -35.07 38.56 36.08
C LEU A 107 -34.96 39.99 36.61
N GLU A 108 -34.53 40.95 35.80
CA GLU A 108 -34.48 42.37 36.17
C GLU A 108 -35.89 42.92 36.41
N ARG A 109 -36.87 42.55 35.59
CA ARG A 109 -38.28 42.89 35.79
C ARG A 109 -38.83 42.31 37.09
N PHE A 110 -38.52 41.05 37.41
CA PHE A 110 -38.96 40.41 38.65
C PHE A 110 -38.33 41.02 39.92
N ARG A 111 -37.09 41.52 39.80
CA ARG A 111 -36.38 42.18 40.92
C ARG A 111 -36.90 43.59 41.23
N ARG A 112 -37.68 44.19 40.34
CA ARG A 112 -38.21 45.55 40.46
C ARG A 112 -39.59 45.55 41.09
#